data_AF-A0A2E9UXS4-F1
#
_entry.id   AF-A0A2E9UXS4-F1
#
_cell.length_a   1.000
_cell.length_b   1.000
_cell.length_c   1.000
_cell.angle_alpha   90.00
_cell.angle_beta   90.00
_cell.angle_gamma   90.00
#
_symmetry.space_group_name_H-M   'P 1'
#
loop_
_entity.id
_entity.type
_entity.pdbx_description
1 polymer ?
#
loop_
_entity_poly.entity_id
_entity_poly.type
_entity_poly.pdbx_seq_one_letter_code
_entity_poly.pdbx_strand_id
1 'polypeptide(L)'
;KFERITADITIDFSHGFGGGCSIAWFNPKNDVMDDLRDYFRDEFLKGIVQQPGVVGAILAENNLEVVNKGRQAQGIEIPENETPSWIIIVEAQDSVMASRSISSLPKYGLPKFFLVGSEIETSNYNLIFGNNR
;
A
#
# COMPACT_ATOMS: atom_id res chain seq x y z
N LYS A 1 5.04 18.39 -7.54
CA LYS A 1 5.76 17.48 -8.46
C LYS A 1 4.89 16.23 -8.58
N PHE A 2 4.49 15.82 -9.79
CA PHE A 2 3.66 14.63 -9.98
C PHE A 2 4.59 13.42 -10.10
N GLU A 3 4.55 12.51 -9.14
CA GLU A 3 5.35 11.28 -9.19
C GLU A 3 4.47 10.16 -9.72
N ARG A 4 4.85 9.61 -10.88
CA ARG A 4 4.11 8.54 -11.54
C ARG A 4 4.48 7.21 -10.88
N ILE A 5 3.50 6.57 -10.26
CA ILE A 5 3.62 5.19 -9.77
C ILE A 5 2.98 4.27 -10.80
N THR A 6 3.73 3.27 -11.24
CA THR A 6 3.17 2.14 -12.01
C THR A 6 3.35 0.92 -11.13
N ALA A 7 2.27 0.31 -10.69
CA ALA A 7 2.33 -0.76 -9.71
C ALA A 7 1.80 -2.07 -10.27
N ASP A 8 2.44 -3.16 -9.85
CA ASP A 8 1.84 -4.48 -9.89
C ASP A 8 0.99 -4.64 -8.64
N ILE A 9 -0.29 -4.99 -8.82
CA ILE A 9 -1.28 -5.03 -7.76
C ILE A 9 -1.73 -6.46 -7.54
N THR A 10 -1.59 -6.95 -6.31
CA THR A 10 -2.12 -8.25 -5.91
C THR A 10 -3.38 -8.06 -5.08
N ILE A 11 -4.50 -8.64 -5.52
CA ILE A 11 -5.80 -8.57 -4.84
C ILE A 11 -6.16 -9.96 -4.35
N ASP A 12 -5.77 -10.28 -3.11
CA ASP A 12 -6.00 -11.61 -2.54
C ASP A 12 -7.28 -11.68 -1.70
N PHE A 13 -7.65 -10.58 -1.03
CA PHE A 13 -8.67 -10.60 0.02
C PHE A 13 -9.61 -9.38 -0.02
N SER A 14 -10.32 -9.16 -1.14
CA SER A 14 -11.32 -8.08 -1.24
C SER A 14 -12.70 -8.61 -1.63
N HIS A 15 -13.76 -8.15 -0.94
CA HIS A 15 -15.14 -8.54 -1.21
C HIS A 15 -16.15 -7.47 -0.78
N GLY A 16 -17.22 -7.25 -1.55
CA GLY A 16 -18.35 -6.39 -1.17
C GLY A 16 -18.21 -4.92 -1.61
N PHE A 17 -18.91 -4.02 -0.92
CA PHE A 17 -18.87 -2.56 -1.13
C PHE A 17 -18.43 -1.89 0.18
N GLY A 18 -17.33 -1.14 0.16
CA GLY A 18 -16.90 -0.32 1.29
C GLY A 18 -17.46 1.10 1.27
N GLY A 19 -17.27 1.80 2.39
CA GLY A 19 -17.56 3.24 2.54
C GLY A 19 -16.34 4.06 2.96
N GLY A 20 -15.21 3.41 3.28
CA GLY A 20 -13.96 4.07 3.62
C GLY A 20 -12.73 3.33 3.12
N CYS A 21 -11.67 4.08 2.91
CA CYS A 21 -10.38 3.59 2.43
C CYS A 21 -9.24 4.23 3.21
N SER A 22 -8.27 3.42 3.62
CA SER A 22 -7.03 3.86 4.23
C SER A 22 -5.85 3.40 3.41
N ILE A 23 -4.90 4.30 3.23
CA ILE A 23 -3.70 4.09 2.44
C ILE A 23 -2.50 4.22 3.37
N ALA A 24 -1.56 3.28 3.31
CA ALA A 24 -0.23 3.41 3.85
C ALA A 24 0.79 3.34 2.71
N TRP A 25 1.68 4.33 2.63
CA TRP A 25 2.75 4.42 1.65
C TRP A 25 4.10 4.43 2.37
N PHE A 26 5.01 3.57 1.94
CA PHE A 26 6.39 3.50 2.40
C PHE A 26 7.32 3.01 1.28
N ASN A 27 8.64 3.08 1.49
CA ASN A 27 9.65 2.59 0.55
C ASN A 27 10.48 1.50 1.23
N PRO A 28 10.25 0.19 0.98
CA PRO A 28 11.06 -0.86 1.57
C PRO A 28 12.48 -0.87 1.00
N LYS A 29 13.41 -1.46 1.75
CA LYS A 29 14.75 -1.77 1.24
C LYS A 29 14.68 -3.00 0.34
N ASN A 30 15.49 -3.01 -0.72
CA ASN A 30 15.48 -4.08 -1.72
C ASN A 30 15.79 -5.47 -1.15
N ASP A 31 16.64 -5.54 -0.12
CA ASP A 31 17.09 -6.79 0.50
C ASP A 31 16.04 -7.51 1.36
N VAL A 32 14.95 -6.83 1.71
CA VAL A 32 13.86 -7.40 2.54
C VAL A 32 12.54 -7.52 1.81
N MET A 33 12.46 -7.13 0.54
CA MET A 33 11.19 -7.06 -0.19
C MET A 33 10.47 -8.40 -0.29
N ASP A 34 11.17 -9.50 -0.56
CA ASP A 34 10.54 -10.81 -0.71
C ASP A 34 9.94 -11.31 0.61
N ASP A 35 10.72 -11.27 1.69
CA ASP A 35 10.23 -11.63 3.03
C ASP A 35 9.10 -10.70 3.49
N LEU A 36 9.16 -9.42 3.14
CA LEU A 36 8.13 -8.44 3.48
C LEU A 36 6.82 -8.71 2.72
N ARG A 37 6.91 -9.12 1.45
CA ARG A 37 5.76 -9.51 0.63
C ARG A 37 5.05 -10.72 1.22
N ASP A 38 5.81 -11.75 1.57
CA ASP A 38 5.28 -12.97 2.16
C ASP A 38 4.65 -12.68 3.54
N TYR A 39 5.30 -11.86 4.36
CA TYR A 39 4.71 -11.39 5.62
C TYR A 39 3.40 -10.63 5.42
N PHE A 40 3.33 -9.73 4.44
CA PHE A 40 2.07 -9.03 4.16
C PHE A 40 0.97 -9.98 3.72
N ARG A 41 1.27 -10.91 2.81
CA ARG A 41 0.31 -11.89 2.31
C ARG A 41 -0.19 -12.82 3.42
N ASP A 42 0.73 -13.44 4.17
CA ASP A 42 0.42 -14.58 5.00
C ASP A 42 0.05 -14.22 6.44
N GLU A 43 0.47 -13.05 6.91
CA GLU A 43 0.28 -12.60 8.30
C GLU A 43 -0.53 -11.30 8.36
N PHE A 44 0.02 -10.20 7.86
CA PHE A 44 -0.52 -8.86 8.16
C PHE A 44 -1.84 -8.57 7.44
N LEU A 45 -1.88 -8.67 6.11
CA LEU A 45 -3.11 -8.39 5.35
C LEU A 45 -4.17 -9.45 5.65
N LYS A 46 -3.75 -10.71 5.79
CA LYS A 46 -4.63 -11.80 6.25
C LYS A 46 -5.28 -11.50 7.60
N GLY A 47 -4.53 -10.93 8.55
CA GLY A 47 -5.06 -10.50 9.84
C GLY A 47 -6.01 -9.29 9.73
N ILE A 48 -5.70 -8.33 8.84
CA ILE A 48 -6.56 -7.17 8.59
C ILE A 48 -7.94 -7.59 8.06
N VAL A 49 -8.00 -8.45 7.06
CA VAL A 49 -9.27 -8.81 6.40
C VAL A 49 -10.18 -9.68 7.26
N GLN A 50 -9.66 -10.24 8.36
CA GLN A 50 -10.47 -10.94 9.35
C GLN A 50 -11.15 -9.99 10.34
N GLN A 51 -10.79 -8.70 10.35
CA GLN A 51 -11.40 -7.72 11.24
C GLN A 51 -12.84 -7.40 10.78
N PRO A 52 -13.83 -7.41 11.69
CA PRO A 52 -15.20 -7.06 11.34
C PRO A 52 -15.29 -5.66 10.71
N GLY A 53 -16.00 -5.57 9.59
CA GLY A 53 -16.18 -4.32 8.86
C GLY A 53 -15.09 -4.01 7.84
N VAL A 54 -14.03 -4.82 7.73
CA VAL A 54 -13.06 -4.74 6.62
C VAL A 54 -13.61 -5.47 5.39
N VAL A 55 -13.53 -4.80 4.25
CA VAL A 55 -14.00 -5.26 2.93
C VAL A 55 -12.83 -5.88 2.17
N GLY A 56 -11.66 -5.27 2.26
CA GLY A 56 -10.45 -5.89 1.75
C GLY A 56 -9.17 -5.14 2.04
N ALA A 57 -8.05 -5.80 1.73
CA ALA A 57 -6.72 -5.24 1.86
C ALA A 57 -5.84 -5.66 0.68
N ILE A 58 -5.08 -4.71 0.13
CA ILE A 58 -4.34 -4.85 -1.13
C ILE A 58 -2.92 -4.33 -0.92
N LEU A 59 -1.94 -5.02 -1.47
CA LEU A 59 -0.58 -4.52 -1.65
C LEU A 59 -0.38 -4.15 -3.12
N ALA A 60 0.09 -2.93 -3.36
CA ALA A 60 0.51 -2.45 -4.67
C ALA A 60 2.00 -2.09 -4.62
N GLU A 61 2.78 -2.75 -5.46
CA GLU A 61 4.24 -2.65 -5.49
C GLU A 61 4.67 -1.86 -6.72
N ASN A 62 5.42 -0.77 -6.54
CA ASN A 62 5.91 0.01 -7.68
C ASN A 62 6.89 -0.82 -8.54
N ASN A 63 6.55 -0.95 -9.81
CA ASN A 63 7.38 -1.58 -10.82
C ASN A 63 8.33 -0.52 -11.41
N LEU A 64 9.52 -0.43 -10.80
CA LEU A 64 10.54 0.53 -11.22
C LEU A 64 10.96 0.33 -12.68
N GLU A 65 10.99 -0.89 -13.20
CA GLU A 65 11.36 -1.14 -14.59
C GLU A 65 10.39 -0.41 -15.54
N VAL A 66 9.08 -0.51 -15.27
CA VAL A 66 8.04 0.12 -16.08
C VAL A 66 8.02 1.63 -15.88
N VAL A 67 8.08 2.12 -14.64
CA VAL A 67 8.14 3.57 -14.35
C VAL A 67 9.34 4.21 -15.05
N ASN A 68 10.46 3.51 -15.11
CA ASN A 68 11.70 4.02 -15.67
C ASN A 68 11.77 4.03 -17.19
N LYS A 69 10.91 3.28 -17.91
CA LYS A 69 10.90 3.31 -19.39
C LYS A 69 10.70 4.72 -19.94
N GLY A 70 9.84 5.53 -19.31
CA GLY A 70 9.60 6.91 -19.72
C GLY A 70 10.83 7.81 -19.54
N ARG A 71 11.53 7.67 -18.40
CA ARG A 71 12.77 8.39 -18.10
C ARG A 71 13.90 7.98 -19.06
N GLN A 72 14.03 6.67 -19.34
CA GLN A 72 14.98 6.13 -20.31
C GLN A 72 14.75 6.70 -21.72
N ALA A 73 13.50 6.73 -22.19
CA ALA A 73 13.16 7.26 -23.51
C ALA A 73 13.48 8.76 -23.66
N GLN A 74 13.55 9.50 -22.55
CA GLN A 74 13.90 10.92 -22.49
C GLN A 74 15.39 11.17 -22.24
N GLY A 75 16.21 10.11 -22.09
CA GLY A 75 17.64 10.23 -21.76
C GLY A 75 17.92 10.74 -20.34
N ILE A 76 16.95 10.62 -19.42
CA ILE A 76 17.12 11.01 -18.02
C ILE A 76 17.84 9.88 -17.29
N GLU A 77 18.94 10.23 -16.60
CA GLU A 77 19.69 9.30 -15.77
C GLU A 77 18.84 8.78 -14.59
N ILE A 78 18.91 7.48 -14.34
CA ILE A 78 18.16 6.81 -13.28
C ILE A 78 19.12 6.49 -12.14
N PRO A 79 18.83 6.91 -10.89
CA PRO A 79 19.66 6.59 -9.74
C PRO A 79 19.79 5.08 -9.53
N GLU A 80 21.00 4.58 -9.31
CA GLU A 80 21.26 3.14 -9.05
C GLU A 80 20.60 2.63 -7.76
N ASN A 81 20.32 3.53 -6.82
CA ASN A 81 19.77 3.23 -5.50
C ASN A 81 18.30 3.66 -5.35
N GLU A 82 17.57 3.83 -6.45
CA GLU A 82 16.14 4.07 -6.41
C GLU A 82 15.43 2.88 -5.74
N THR A 83 14.68 3.16 -4.68
CA THR A 83 13.88 2.15 -3.96
C THR A 83 12.44 2.19 -4.45
N PRO A 84 11.77 1.03 -4.60
CA PRO A 84 10.38 1.02 -5.02
C PRO A 84 9.49 1.58 -3.92
N SER A 85 8.42 2.25 -4.32
CA SER A 85 7.35 2.68 -3.42
C SER A 85 6.29 1.59 -3.30
N TRP A 86 5.88 1.26 -2.09
CA TRP A 86 4.84 0.30 -1.82
C TRP A 86 3.64 0.99 -1.18
N ILE A 87 2.45 0.55 -1.59
CA ILE A 87 1.19 1.09 -1.11
C ILE A 87 0.34 -0.06 -0.59
N ILE A 88 -0.07 0.02 0.67
CA ILE A 88 -1.12 -0.83 1.23
C ILE A 88 -2.42 -0.04 1.20
N ILE A 89 -3.47 -0.65 0.67
CA ILE A 89 -4.82 -0.08 0.60
C ILE A 89 -5.74 -0.99 1.40
N VAL A 90 -6.44 -0.41 2.39
CA VAL A 90 -7.44 -1.12 3.19
C VAL A 90 -8.80 -0.48 2.94
N GLU A 91 -9.73 -1.25 2.42
CA GLU A 91 -11.12 -0.85 2.25
C GLU A 91 -11.96 -1.42 3.39
N ALA A 92 -12.84 -0.60 3.95
CA ALA A 92 -13.74 -0.98 5.03
C ALA A 92 -15.11 -0.33 4.87
N GLN A 93 -16.07 -0.72 5.71
CA GLN A 93 -17.43 -0.18 5.75
C GLN A 93 -17.48 1.35 5.91
N ASP A 94 -16.49 1.94 6.58
CA ASP A 94 -16.34 3.37 6.83
C ASP A 94 -14.86 3.75 7.08
N SER A 95 -14.54 5.05 7.04
CA SER A 95 -13.16 5.52 7.18
C SER A 95 -12.59 5.37 8.60
N VAL A 96 -13.44 5.30 9.62
CA VAL A 96 -12.98 5.08 11.01
C VAL A 96 -12.46 3.65 11.14
N MET A 97 -13.20 2.68 10.59
CA MET A 97 -12.81 1.29 10.60
C MET A 97 -11.56 1.05 9.75
N ALA A 98 -11.49 1.63 8.54
CA ALA A 98 -10.30 1.54 7.69
C ALA A 98 -9.05 2.08 8.41
N SER A 99 -9.16 3.27 9.02
CA SER A 99 -8.05 3.94 9.71
C SER A 99 -7.57 3.13 10.92
N ARG A 100 -8.52 2.61 11.71
CA ARG A 100 -8.20 1.74 12.85
C ARG A 100 -7.45 0.48 12.42
N SER A 101 -7.88 -0.14 11.32
CA SER A 101 -7.33 -1.43 10.84
C SER A 101 -5.86 -1.33 10.47
N ILE A 102 -5.39 -0.18 9.98
CA ILE A 102 -4.01 0.03 9.56
C ILE A 102 -3.14 0.79 10.59
N SER A 103 -3.76 1.32 11.65
CA SER A 103 -3.11 2.21 12.63
C SER A 103 -1.85 1.66 13.33
N SER A 104 -1.68 0.33 13.37
CA SER A 104 -0.48 -0.29 13.93
C SER A 104 0.77 -0.02 13.09
N LEU A 105 0.65 0.14 11.76
CA LEU A 105 1.79 0.41 10.88
C LEU A 105 2.48 1.73 11.22
N PRO A 106 1.84 2.91 11.12
CA PRO A 106 2.53 4.17 11.44
C PRO A 106 2.93 4.27 12.92
N LYS A 107 2.24 3.54 13.82
CA LYS A 107 2.52 3.58 15.25
C LYS A 107 3.77 2.78 15.65
N TYR A 108 3.97 1.60 15.06
CA TYR A 108 5.01 0.66 15.48
C TYR A 108 6.04 0.37 14.39
N GLY A 109 5.75 0.73 13.14
CA GLY A 109 6.50 0.30 11.98
C GLY A 109 6.49 -1.22 11.82
N LEU A 110 7.48 -1.73 11.11
CA LEU A 110 7.81 -3.16 11.06
C LEU A 110 9.32 -3.32 11.28
N PRO A 111 9.79 -3.30 12.55
CA PRO A 111 11.22 -3.30 12.86
C PRO A 111 12.00 -4.50 12.28
N LYS A 112 11.35 -5.67 12.15
CA LYS A 112 11.91 -6.86 11.51
C LYS A 112 12.38 -6.60 10.06
N PHE A 113 11.74 -5.66 9.37
CA PHE A 113 12.02 -5.27 7.99
C PHE A 113 12.66 -3.88 7.89
N PHE A 114 13.21 -3.37 9.00
CA PHE A 114 13.85 -2.06 9.08
C PHE A 114 12.95 -0.88 8.66
N LEU A 115 11.62 -1.05 8.74
CA LEU A 115 10.67 0.00 8.41
C LEU A 115 10.22 0.70 9.69
N VAL A 116 10.58 1.97 9.85
CA VAL A 116 10.19 2.74 11.04
C VAL A 116 8.81 3.34 10.82
N GLY A 117 7.97 3.39 11.85
CA GLY A 117 6.60 3.90 11.74
C GLY A 117 6.51 5.33 11.18
N SER A 118 7.49 6.19 11.47
CA SER A 118 7.59 7.55 10.94
C SER A 118 7.89 7.65 9.44
N GLU A 119 8.33 6.55 8.82
CA GLU A 119 8.59 6.44 7.38
C GLU A 119 7.35 5.96 6.60
N ILE A 120 6.27 5.66 7.31
CA ILE A 120 5.01 5.19 6.74
C ILE A 120 4.02 6.35 6.74
N GLU A 121 3.78 6.91 5.56
CA GLU A 121 2.76 7.93 5.36
C GLU A 121 1.39 7.27 5.29
N THR A 122 0.43 7.76 6.08
CA THR A 122 -0.95 7.24 6.05
C THR A 122 -1.96 8.31 5.72
N SER A 123 -2.96 7.98 4.92
CA SER A 123 -4.09 8.84 4.58
C SER A 123 -5.39 8.07 4.61
N ASN A 124 -6.49 8.74 4.96
CA ASN A 124 -7.81 8.13 5.11
C ASN A 124 -8.84 8.89 4.28
N TYR A 125 -9.70 8.15 3.61
CA TYR A 125 -10.67 8.66 2.65
C TYR A 125 -12.04 8.03 2.88
N ASN A 126 -13.10 8.79 2.64
CA ASN A 126 -14.44 8.24 2.48
C ASN A 126 -14.68 7.93 1.01
N LEU A 127 -15.23 6.76 0.71
CA LEU A 127 -15.61 6.39 -0.63
C LEU A 127 -17.05 6.81 -0.88
N ILE A 128 -17.25 7.80 -1.76
CA ILE A 128 -18.58 8.27 -2.14
C ILE A 128 -18.96 7.56 -3.43
N PHE A 129 -19.82 6.54 -3.31
CA PHE A 129 -20.48 5.95 -4.47
C PHE A 129 -21.60 6.88 -4.93
N GLY A 130 -21.29 7.77 -5.86
CA GLY A 130 -22.29 8.60 -6.53
C GLY A 130 -23.08 7.77 -7.54
N ASN A 131 -24.19 7.16 -7.12
CA ASN A 131 -25.16 6.61 -8.06
C ASN A 131 -26.04 7.75 -8.59
N ASN A 132 -25.49 8.62 -9.44
CA ASN A 132 -26.31 9.50 -10.27
C ASN A 132 -26.88 8.63 -11.41
N ARG A 133 -28.00 7.94 -11.13
CA ARG A 133 -28.89 7.43 -12.16
C ARG A 133 -30.16 8.24 -12.15
#